data_AF-A0A6V7IUU5-F1
#
_entry.id   AF-A0A6V7IUU5-F1
#
_cell.length_a   1.000
_cell.length_b   1.000
_cell.length_c   1.000
_cell.angle_alpha   90.00
_cell.angle_beta   90.00
_cell.angle_gamma   90.00
#
_symmetry.space_group_name_H-M   'P 1'
#
loop_
_entity.id
_entity.type
_entity.pdbx_description
1 polymer ?
#
loop_
_entity_poly.entity_id
_entity_poly.type
_entity_poly.pdbx_seq_one_letter_code
_entity_poly.pdbx_strand_id
1 'polypeptide(L)' 'SLANSKYYKGGFEPTMTKREASLILGVSPTANKAKVKEQFKKVMSANHPDRGGSPYIAAKVNEAKDLLEK' A
#
# COMPACT_ATOMS: atom_id res chain seq x y z
N SER A 1 -8.43 -12.54 22.44
CA SER A 1 -8.93 -12.50 21.06
C SER A 1 -8.44 -11.20 20.41
N LEU A 2 -7.54 -11.27 19.41
CA LEU A 2 -6.90 -10.09 18.78
C LEU A 2 -7.81 -9.38 17.75
N ALA A 3 -9.10 -9.72 17.71
CA ALA A 3 -10.04 -9.33 16.68
C ALA A 3 -10.82 -8.04 17.00
N ASN A 4 -10.17 -6.96 17.46
CA ASN A 4 -10.92 -5.75 17.88
C ASN A 4 -10.24 -4.38 17.66
N SER A 5 -9.28 -4.27 16.75
CA SER A 5 -8.75 -2.94 16.34
C SER A 5 -9.03 -2.69 14.87
N LYS A 6 -9.73 -1.59 14.56
CA LYS A 6 -9.97 -1.10 13.19
C LYS A 6 -8.67 -0.79 12.43
N TYR A 7 -7.56 -0.61 13.15
CA TYR A 7 -6.26 -0.25 12.61
C TYR A 7 -5.19 -1.24 13.04
N TYR A 8 -4.22 -1.50 12.16
CA TYR A 8 -3.01 -2.24 12.51
C TYR A 8 -2.18 -1.44 13.51
N LYS A 9 -1.59 -2.12 14.49
CA LYS A 9 -0.69 -1.47 15.47
C LYS A 9 0.69 -1.29 14.86
N GLY A 10 1.34 -0.18 15.18
CA GLY A 10 2.70 0.14 14.73
C GLY A 10 2.73 1.05 13.49
N GLY A 11 3.95 1.33 13.03
CA GLY A 11 4.20 2.03 11.77
C GLY A 11 4.38 1.06 10.60
N PHE A 12 4.95 1.56 9.51
CA PHE A 12 5.37 0.70 8.41
C PHE A 12 6.57 -0.16 8.82
N GLU A 13 6.67 -1.32 8.18
CA GLU A 13 7.83 -2.20 8.31
C GLU A 13 9.09 -1.49 7.78
N PRO A 14 10.26 -1.74 8.39
CA PRO A 14 11.54 -1.18 7.91
C PRO A 14 11.87 -1.56 6.46
N THR A 15 11.42 -2.75 6.05
CA THR A 15 11.57 -3.28 4.69
C THR A 15 10.21 -3.67 4.16
N MET A 16 9.84 -3.18 2.98
CA MET A 16 8.56 -3.49 2.34
C MET A 16 8.38 -5.01 2.17
N THR A 17 7.30 -5.55 2.74
CA THR A 17 6.96 -6.98 2.63
C THR A 17 5.77 -7.19 1.72
N LYS A 18 5.61 -8.40 1.19
CA LYS A 18 4.47 -8.73 0.31
C LYS A 18 3.13 -8.53 1.04
N ARG A 19 3.09 -8.85 2.34
CA ARG A 19 1.92 -8.63 3.20
C ARG A 19 1.62 -7.15 3.36
N GLU A 20 2.61 -6.34 3.73
CA GLU A 20 2.45 -4.89 3.87
C GLU A 20 1.99 -4.25 2.54
N ALA A 21 2.63 -4.60 1.43
CA ALA A 21 2.29 -4.09 0.11
C ALA A 21 0.82 -4.39 -0.27
N SER A 22 0.37 -5.62 -0.02
CA SER A 22 -1.03 -6.02 -0.24
C SER A 22 -2.01 -5.23 0.63
N LEU A 23 -1.65 -4.94 1.89
CA LEU A 23 -2.46 -4.13 2.79
C LEU A 23 -2.52 -2.66 2.35
N ILE A 24 -1.38 -2.07 1.95
CA ILE A 24 -1.30 -0.69 1.46
C ILE A 24 -2.18 -0.49 0.22
N LEU A 25 -2.12 -1.42 -0.74
CA LEU A 25 -2.89 -1.32 -1.98
C LEU A 25 -4.32 -1.89 -1.86
N GLY A 26 -4.68 -2.51 -0.74
CA GLY A 26 -5.99 -3.13 -0.56
C GLY A 26 -6.27 -4.27 -1.55
N VAL A 27 -5.24 -5.08 -1.86
CA VAL A 27 -5.33 -6.21 -2.80
C VAL A 27 -4.96 -7.53 -2.13
N SER A 28 -5.39 -8.65 -2.72
CA SER A 28 -4.89 -9.97 -2.34
C SER A 28 -3.37 -10.08 -2.61
N PRO A 29 -2.59 -10.80 -1.79
CA PRO A 29 -1.20 -11.17 -2.10
C PRO A 29 -1.02 -11.97 -3.41
N THR A 30 -2.12 -12.53 -3.94
CA THR A 30 -2.15 -13.26 -5.21
C THR A 30 -2.78 -12.44 -6.35
N ALA A 31 -3.05 -11.14 -6.13
CA ALA A 31 -3.62 -10.29 -7.15
C ALA A 31 -2.72 -10.21 -8.39
N ASN A 32 -3.33 -10.19 -9.57
CA ASN A 32 -2.60 -10.04 -10.83
C ASN A 32 -2.09 -8.60 -11.01
N LYS A 33 -1.10 -8.43 -11.92
CA LYS A 33 -0.46 -7.13 -12.18
C LYS A 33 -1.46 -6.04 -12.62
N ALA A 34 -2.53 -6.42 -13.32
CA ALA A 34 -3.57 -5.46 -13.74
C ALA A 34 -4.30 -4.87 -12.51
N LYS A 35 -4.68 -5.71 -11.55
CA LYS A 35 -5.38 -5.26 -10.33
C LYS A 35 -4.48 -4.40 -9.44
N VAL A 36 -3.19 -4.77 -9.34
CA VAL A 36 -2.18 -3.98 -8.62
C VAL A 36 -2.09 -2.56 -9.21
N LYS A 37 -1.97 -2.44 -10.54
CA LYS A 37 -1.92 -1.14 -11.23
C LYS A 37 -3.18 -0.30 -11.02
N GLU A 38 -4.35 -0.92 -11.10
CA GLU A 38 -5.64 -0.27 -10.88
C GLU A 38 -5.72 0.33 -9.46
N GLN A 39 -5.44 -0.48 -8.44
CA GLN A 39 -5.51 -0.01 -7.06
C GLN A 39 -4.41 0.99 -6.71
N PHE A 40 -3.19 0.79 -7.23
CA PHE A 40 -2.12 1.76 -7.11
C PHE A 40 -2.54 3.14 -7.59
N LYS A 41 -3.12 3.26 -8.80
CA LYS A 41 -3.60 4.54 -9.32
C LYS A 41 -4.63 5.20 -8.40
N LYS A 42 -5.57 4.40 -7.87
CA LYS A 42 -6.60 4.89 -6.94
C LYS A 42 -6.00 5.41 -5.63
N VAL A 43 -5.14 4.63 -5.00
CA VAL A 43 -4.50 4.98 -3.71
C VAL A 43 -3.55 6.17 -3.89
N MET A 44 -2.72 6.15 -4.93
CA MET A 44 -1.78 7.25 -5.22
C MET A 44 -2.52 8.55 -5.53
N SER A 45 -3.60 8.51 -6.30
CA SER A 45 -4.37 9.72 -6.64
C SER A 45 -4.87 10.47 -5.40
N ALA A 46 -5.25 9.73 -4.35
CA ALA A 46 -5.69 10.28 -3.06
C ALA A 46 -4.54 10.73 -2.15
N ASN A 47 -3.33 10.21 -2.35
CA ASN A 47 -2.16 10.46 -1.49
C ASN A 47 -1.05 11.25 -2.20
N HIS A 48 -1.32 11.78 -3.40
CA HIS A 48 -0.31 12.43 -4.22
C HIS A 48 0.23 13.70 -3.54
N PRO A 49 1.58 13.90 -3.45
CA PRO A 49 2.16 15.06 -2.78
C PRO A 49 1.69 16.40 -3.35
N ASP A 50 1.59 16.52 -4.68
CA ASP A 50 1.10 17.74 -5.35
C ASP A 50 -0.36 18.07 -5.03
N ARG A 51 -1.10 17.15 -4.41
CA ARG A 51 -2.48 17.35 -3.97
C ARG A 51 -2.60 17.45 -2.44
N GLY A 52 -1.48 17.76 -1.76
CA GLY A 52 -1.41 17.87 -0.30
C GLY A 52 -1.23 16.53 0.42
N GLY A 53 -0.94 15.45 -0.31
CA GLY A 53 -0.61 14.15 0.27
C GLY A 53 0.78 14.13 0.92
N SER A 54 1.03 13.16 1.79
CA SER A 54 2.34 13.00 2.42
C SER A 54 3.36 12.38 1.45
N PRO A 55 4.53 12.99 1.23
CA PRO A 55 5.61 12.39 0.44
C PRO A 55 6.01 11.00 0.95
N TYR A 56 6.01 10.80 2.26
CA TYR A 56 6.34 9.52 2.88
C TYR A 56 5.29 8.45 2.57
N ILE A 57 4.00 8.79 2.64
CA ILE A 57 2.93 7.85 2.28
C ILE A 57 2.98 7.51 0.79
N ALA A 58 3.19 8.51 -0.08
CA ALA A 58 3.34 8.27 -1.51
C ALA A 58 4.53 7.33 -1.81
N ALA A 59 5.67 7.50 -1.12
CA ALA A 59 6.81 6.60 -1.24
C ALA A 59 6.45 5.15 -0.85
N LYS A 60 5.75 4.94 0.26
CA LYS A 60 5.29 3.60 0.69
C LYS A 60 4.30 2.97 -0.31
N VAL A 61 3.43 3.77 -0.93
CA VAL A 61 2.51 3.30 -1.99
C VAL A 61 3.28 2.87 -3.25
N ASN A 62 4.35 3.60 -3.62
CA ASN A 62 5.23 3.21 -4.73
C ASN A 62 5.99 1.91 -4.42
N GLU A 63 6.61 1.80 -3.24
CA GLU A 63 7.30 0.58 -2.80
C GLU A 63 6.37 -0.65 -2.86
N ALA A 64 5.12 -0.50 -2.44
CA ALA A 64 4.13 -1.57 -2.44
C ALA A 64 3.83 -2.06 -3.86
N LYS A 65 3.62 -1.12 -4.80
CA LYS A 65 3.37 -1.42 -6.20
C LYS A 65 4.59 -2.10 -6.84
N ASP A 66 5.79 -1.58 -6.62
CA ASP A 66 7.00 -2.14 -7.20
C ASP A 66 7.33 -3.54 -6.66
N LEU A 67 7.02 -3.82 -5.39
CA LEU A 67 7.19 -5.17 -4.84
C LEU A 67 6.20 -6.17 -5.46
N LEU A 68 4.94 -5.78 -5.66
CA LEU A 68 3.89 -6.66 -6.19
C LEU A 68 3.92 -6.81 -7.72
N GLU A 69 4.60 -5.92 -8.42
CA GLU A 69 4.79 -6.01 -9.88
C GLU A 69 6.02 -6.82 -10.31
N LYS A 70 6.95 -7.11 -9.39
CA LYS A 70 8.03 -8.08 -9.64
C LYS A 70 7.42 -9.46 -9.84
#